data_AF-A0A962CEA2-F1
#
_entry.id   AF-A0A962CEA2-F1
#
_cell.length_a   1.000
_cell.length_b   1.000
_cell.length_c   1.000
_cell.angle_alpha   90.00
_cell.angle_beta   90.00
_cell.angle_gamma   90.00
#
_symmetry.space_group_name_H-M   'P 1'
#
loop_
_entity.id
_entity.type
_entity.pdbx_description
1 polymer ?
#
loop_
_entity_poly.entity_id
_entity_poly.type
_entity_poly.pdbx_seq_one_letter_code
_entity_poly.pdbx_strand_id
1 'polypeptide(L)'
;MSRPAEAKPWKDYRPIFLTDKRRDDGIAFYRANRELIERAAAEFGVAPEIIVAIIGVETSYGRNFGSYRVLDALVTLAFHYPPRSQFFRGELRQLFLLGDTHMAYPIDELVGSYAGAMGWGQFIPTSVANFARDYDGDGRIDLWNSLPDIIGSVANYFAVHGWKAGGPVAVMASTAADAREISPDGLEPVYPVEQLQAWGYAPAAPVDPTELGTLLKLDGSEGQEDWLTFHNFYVISRYNRSPLYSMAVFQLASEIAAGVASGKP
;
A
#
# COMPACT_ATOMS: atom_id res chain seq x y z
N MET A 1 22.48 16.65 3.62
CA MET A 1 21.00 16.75 3.66
C MET A 1 20.50 15.45 4.25
N SER A 2 19.66 15.37 5.26
CA SER A 2 18.74 16.33 5.86
C SER A 2 18.42 15.86 7.28
N ARG A 3 18.05 16.81 8.14
CA ARG A 3 17.48 16.64 9.48
C ARG A 3 16.44 15.50 9.48
N PRO A 4 16.28 14.72 10.56
CA PRO A 4 15.17 13.78 10.64
C PRO A 4 13.91 14.61 10.45
N ALA A 5 13.19 14.36 9.36
CA ALA A 5 11.91 14.98 9.13
C ALA A 5 11.03 14.54 10.31
N GLU A 6 10.59 15.49 11.12
CA GLU A 6 9.35 15.31 11.86
C GLU A 6 8.32 14.86 10.83
N ALA A 7 7.78 13.65 11.02
CA ALA A 7 6.76 13.12 10.15
C ALA A 7 5.62 14.15 10.06
N LYS A 8 5.15 14.45 8.85
CA LYS A 8 4.04 15.41 8.68
C LYS A 8 2.84 14.95 9.53
N PRO A 9 2.14 15.85 10.23
CA PRO A 9 0.90 15.48 10.91
C PRO A 9 -0.14 15.01 9.89
N TRP A 10 -1.09 14.20 10.35
CA TRP A 10 -2.06 13.55 9.45
C TRP A 10 -2.90 14.58 8.66
N LYS A 11 -3.28 15.70 9.28
CA LYS A 11 -3.95 16.84 8.64
C LYS A 11 -3.24 17.39 7.40
N ASP A 12 -1.91 17.33 7.36
CA ASP A 12 -1.10 17.81 6.23
C ASP A 12 -0.77 16.70 5.24
N TYR A 13 -0.73 15.44 5.70
CA TYR A 13 -0.42 14.28 4.86
C TYR A 13 -1.64 13.79 4.07
N ARG A 14 -2.80 13.66 4.75
CA ARG A 14 -4.07 13.21 4.17
C ARG A 14 -4.43 13.90 2.84
N PRO A 15 -4.44 15.25 2.73
CA PRO A 15 -4.86 15.93 1.50
C PRO A 15 -3.92 15.73 0.31
N ILE A 16 -2.68 15.24 0.52
CA ILE A 16 -1.76 14.88 -0.58
C ILE A 16 -2.30 13.67 -1.35
N PHE A 17 -2.88 12.72 -0.63
CA PHE A 17 -3.34 11.45 -1.18
C PHE A 17 -4.85 11.43 -1.43
N LEU A 18 -5.65 11.97 -0.52
CA LEU A 18 -7.10 11.96 -0.61
C LEU A 18 -7.58 13.25 -1.27
N THR A 19 -7.58 13.21 -2.60
CA THR A 19 -8.11 14.30 -3.44
C THR A 19 -9.31 13.78 -4.20
N ASP A 20 -10.28 14.66 -4.48
CA ASP A 20 -11.44 14.32 -5.31
C ASP A 20 -11.00 13.71 -6.65
N LYS A 21 -9.96 14.29 -7.27
CA LYS A 21 -9.40 13.76 -8.51
C LYS A 21 -8.92 12.32 -8.38
N ARG A 22 -8.12 11.98 -7.34
CA ARG A 22 -7.58 10.62 -7.18
C ARG A 22 -8.70 9.61 -6.87
N ARG A 23 -9.69 10.02 -6.09
CA ARG A 23 -10.90 9.21 -5.83
C ARG A 23 -11.66 8.95 -7.13
N ASP A 24 -12.00 10.00 -7.87
CA ASP A 24 -12.83 9.89 -9.08
C ASP A 24 -12.12 9.10 -10.19
N ASP A 25 -10.80 9.33 -10.36
CA ASP A 25 -9.98 8.53 -11.27
C ASP A 25 -9.91 7.05 -10.84
N GLY A 26 -9.92 6.77 -9.52
CA GLY A 26 -9.94 5.42 -8.98
C GLY A 26 -11.25 4.70 -9.23
N ILE A 27 -12.37 5.39 -9.05
CA ILE A 27 -13.71 4.88 -9.40
C ILE A 27 -13.78 4.58 -10.90
N ALA A 28 -13.27 5.50 -11.74
CA ALA A 28 -13.22 5.30 -13.18
C ALA A 28 -12.33 4.12 -13.57
N PHE A 29 -11.12 4.03 -13.00
CA PHE A 29 -10.19 2.93 -13.24
C PHE A 29 -10.79 1.58 -12.82
N TYR A 30 -11.44 1.53 -11.65
CA TYR A 30 -12.14 0.34 -11.19
C TYR A 30 -13.22 -0.07 -12.20
N ARG A 31 -14.11 0.84 -12.59
CA ARG A 31 -15.22 0.54 -13.50
C ARG A 31 -14.74 0.07 -14.87
N ALA A 32 -13.71 0.71 -15.42
CA ALA A 32 -13.14 0.36 -16.71
C ALA A 32 -12.48 -1.03 -16.72
N ASN A 33 -11.98 -1.49 -15.57
CA ASN A 33 -11.24 -2.75 -15.46
C ASN A 33 -11.91 -3.75 -14.51
N ARG A 34 -13.23 -3.60 -14.29
CA ARG A 34 -13.97 -4.32 -13.24
C ARG A 34 -13.73 -5.82 -13.31
N GLU A 35 -13.92 -6.43 -14.48
CA GLU A 35 -13.79 -7.88 -14.64
C GLU A 35 -12.40 -8.38 -14.22
N LEU A 36 -11.34 -7.69 -14.65
CA LEU A 36 -9.96 -8.04 -14.32
C LEU A 36 -9.66 -7.88 -12.83
N ILE A 37 -10.08 -6.75 -12.25
CA ILE A 37 -9.86 -6.44 -10.83
C ILE A 37 -10.60 -7.44 -9.95
N GLU A 38 -11.87 -7.70 -10.23
CA GLU A 38 -12.72 -8.61 -9.45
C GLU A 38 -12.21 -10.06 -9.56
N ARG A 39 -11.73 -10.47 -10.75
CA ARG A 39 -11.10 -11.77 -10.94
C ARG A 39 -9.83 -11.92 -10.09
N ALA A 40 -8.92 -10.95 -10.15
CA ALA A 40 -7.71 -10.96 -9.33
C ALA A 40 -8.02 -10.91 -7.83
N ALA A 41 -8.95 -10.05 -7.42
CA ALA A 41 -9.42 -9.95 -6.05
C ALA A 41 -9.94 -11.29 -5.52
N ALA A 42 -10.77 -11.99 -6.31
CA ALA A 42 -11.30 -13.30 -5.95
C ALA A 42 -10.22 -14.38 -5.89
N GLU A 43 -9.29 -14.40 -6.85
CA GLU A 43 -8.21 -15.40 -6.92
C GLU A 43 -7.22 -15.25 -5.76
N PHE A 44 -6.80 -14.02 -5.46
CA PHE A 44 -5.81 -13.75 -4.42
C PHE A 44 -6.42 -13.50 -3.03
N GLY A 45 -7.75 -13.43 -2.93
CA GLY A 45 -8.46 -13.17 -1.68
C GLY A 45 -8.25 -11.75 -1.13
N VAL A 46 -7.99 -10.77 -2.00
CA VAL A 46 -7.73 -9.37 -1.65
C VAL A 46 -8.93 -8.50 -2.01
N ALA A 47 -9.23 -7.48 -1.21
CA ALA A 47 -10.33 -6.57 -1.54
C ALA A 47 -10.02 -5.78 -2.84
N PRO A 48 -10.94 -5.70 -3.81
CA PRO A 48 -10.65 -5.10 -5.12
C PRO A 48 -10.30 -3.60 -5.01
N GLU A 49 -10.94 -2.86 -4.10
CA GLU A 49 -10.66 -1.46 -3.82
C GLU A 49 -9.25 -1.22 -3.24
N ILE A 50 -8.65 -2.21 -2.56
CA ILE A 50 -7.27 -2.10 -2.04
C ILE A 50 -6.27 -2.16 -3.18
N ILE A 51 -6.48 -3.06 -4.14
CA ILE A 51 -5.64 -3.15 -5.35
C ILE A 51 -5.67 -1.81 -6.08
N VAL A 52 -6.87 -1.26 -6.30
CA VAL A 52 -7.04 0.03 -6.99
C VAL A 52 -6.42 1.18 -6.20
N ALA A 53 -6.63 1.25 -4.88
CA ALA A 53 -6.08 2.31 -4.04
C ALA A 53 -4.55 2.31 -4.04
N ILE A 54 -3.91 1.14 -4.01
CA ILE A 54 -2.44 1.02 -4.11
C ILE A 54 -1.94 1.60 -5.43
N ILE A 55 -2.51 1.19 -6.56
CA ILE A 55 -2.12 1.70 -7.88
C ILE A 55 -2.34 3.24 -7.96
N GLY A 56 -3.43 3.73 -7.36
CA GLY A 56 -3.75 5.16 -7.29
C GLY A 56 -2.78 5.98 -6.43
N VAL A 57 -2.38 5.45 -5.28
CA VAL A 57 -1.42 6.08 -4.36
C VAL A 57 -0.02 6.07 -4.96
N GLU A 58 0.42 4.94 -5.51
CA GLU A 58 1.78 4.77 -6.02
C GLU A 58 2.04 5.60 -7.26
N THR A 59 1.14 5.54 -8.25
CA THR A 59 1.42 6.10 -9.58
C THR A 59 0.29 6.92 -10.16
N SER A 60 -0.78 7.16 -9.41
CA SER A 60 -1.98 7.82 -9.92
C SER A 60 -2.51 7.13 -11.18
N TYR A 61 -2.62 5.80 -11.11
CA TYR A 61 -3.10 4.94 -12.19
C TYR A 61 -2.22 5.07 -13.45
N GLY A 62 -0.90 4.93 -13.25
CA GLY A 62 0.07 4.91 -14.35
C GLY A 62 0.53 6.27 -14.87
N ARG A 63 0.03 7.39 -14.33
CA ARG A 63 0.46 8.72 -14.79
C ARG A 63 1.85 9.11 -14.29
N ASN A 64 2.24 8.63 -13.11
CA ASN A 64 3.44 9.06 -12.39
C ASN A 64 4.21 7.85 -11.81
N PHE A 65 4.81 7.02 -12.64
CA PHE A 65 5.65 5.89 -12.20
C PHE A 65 7.16 6.20 -12.18
N GLY A 66 7.52 7.44 -12.52
CA GLY A 66 8.90 7.92 -12.58
C GLY A 66 9.51 7.83 -13.98
N SER A 67 10.63 8.54 -14.16
CA SER A 67 11.32 8.69 -15.45
C SER A 67 12.80 8.33 -15.39
N TYR A 68 13.27 7.84 -14.24
CA TYR A 68 14.66 7.42 -14.09
C TYR A 68 14.81 6.00 -14.63
N ARG A 69 15.89 5.74 -15.36
CA ARG A 69 16.32 4.37 -15.61
C ARG A 69 16.66 3.73 -14.27
N VAL A 70 16.06 2.56 -14.00
CA VAL A 70 16.17 1.87 -12.71
C VAL A 70 17.62 1.51 -12.43
N LEU A 71 18.34 1.06 -13.45
CA LEU A 71 19.77 0.77 -13.39
C LEU A 71 20.57 2.00 -12.91
N ASP A 72 20.33 3.17 -13.52
CA ASP A 72 21.05 4.41 -13.18
C ASP A 72 20.75 4.85 -11.73
N ALA A 73 19.48 4.79 -11.32
CA ALA A 73 19.07 5.10 -9.95
C ALA A 73 19.75 4.18 -8.92
N LEU A 74 19.71 2.86 -9.15
CA LEU A 74 20.26 1.88 -8.22
C LEU A 74 21.80 1.90 -8.19
N VAL A 75 22.48 2.06 -9.33
CA VAL A 75 23.94 2.26 -9.37
C VAL A 75 24.32 3.50 -8.56
N THR A 76 23.63 4.62 -8.79
CA THR A 76 23.89 5.86 -8.06
C THR A 76 23.73 5.66 -6.55
N LEU A 77 22.64 5.04 -6.10
CA LEU A 77 22.36 4.84 -4.69
C LEU A 77 23.25 3.77 -4.03
N ALA A 78 23.62 2.73 -4.77
CA ALA A 78 24.48 1.65 -4.29
C ALA A 78 25.93 2.11 -4.01
N PHE A 79 26.43 3.07 -4.79
CA PHE A 79 27.83 3.49 -4.75
C PHE A 79 28.04 4.92 -4.25
N HIS A 80 27.05 5.80 -4.37
CA HIS A 80 27.18 7.23 -4.04
C HIS A 80 26.21 7.71 -2.95
N TYR A 81 25.44 6.81 -2.32
CA TYR A 81 24.61 7.13 -1.15
C TYR A 81 24.97 6.26 0.07
N PRO A 82 26.02 6.63 0.83
CA PRO A 82 26.52 5.83 1.94
C PRO A 82 25.45 5.35 2.96
N PRO A 83 24.47 6.17 3.39
CA PRO A 83 23.54 5.79 4.46
C PRO A 83 22.72 4.51 4.22
N ARG A 84 22.41 4.18 2.95
CA ARG A 84 21.65 2.97 2.58
C ARG A 84 22.30 2.15 1.47
N SER A 85 23.59 2.38 1.21
CA SER A 85 24.32 1.74 0.11
C SER A 85 24.22 0.21 0.10
N GLN A 86 24.25 -0.45 1.27
CA GLN A 86 24.11 -1.91 1.36
C GLN A 86 22.73 -2.40 0.86
N PHE A 87 21.65 -1.72 1.24
CA PHE A 87 20.30 -2.04 0.77
C PHE A 87 20.22 -1.91 -0.76
N PHE A 88 20.69 -0.79 -1.31
CA PHE A 88 20.63 -0.54 -2.75
C PHE A 88 21.57 -1.44 -3.56
N ARG A 89 22.69 -1.90 -3.00
CA ARG A 89 23.50 -2.97 -3.62
C ARG A 89 22.74 -4.30 -3.69
N GLY A 90 21.92 -4.61 -2.69
CA GLY A 90 21.02 -5.76 -2.71
C GLY A 90 19.99 -5.66 -3.83
N GLU A 91 19.32 -4.51 -3.95
CA GLU A 91 18.37 -4.26 -5.04
C GLU A 91 19.04 -4.26 -6.42
N LEU A 92 20.24 -3.67 -6.55
CA LEU A 92 21.01 -3.68 -7.80
C LEU A 92 21.42 -5.11 -8.20
N ARG A 93 21.88 -5.91 -7.24
CA ARG A 93 22.16 -7.34 -7.48
C ARG A 93 20.90 -8.06 -7.97
N GLN A 94 19.77 -7.81 -7.32
CA GLN A 94 18.51 -8.44 -7.71
C GLN A 94 18.04 -7.98 -9.09
N LEU A 95 18.23 -6.71 -9.45
CA LEU A 95 17.94 -6.20 -10.79
C LEU A 95 18.72 -6.99 -11.85
N PHE A 96 20.01 -7.24 -11.66
CA PHE A 96 20.78 -8.07 -12.59
C PHE A 96 20.24 -9.50 -12.69
N LEU A 97 19.78 -10.09 -11.58
CA LEU A 97 19.15 -11.41 -11.58
C LEU A 97 17.79 -11.43 -12.29
N LEU A 98 17.10 -10.29 -12.39
CA LEU A 98 15.86 -10.16 -13.19
C LEU A 98 16.14 -10.13 -14.69
N GLY A 99 17.36 -9.80 -15.14
CA GLY A 99 17.69 -9.78 -16.57
C GLY A 99 17.58 -11.15 -17.24
N ASP A 100 17.72 -12.22 -16.46
CA ASP A 100 17.59 -13.60 -16.93
C ASP A 100 16.16 -14.17 -16.75
N THR A 101 15.20 -13.34 -16.34
CA THR A 101 13.80 -13.75 -16.13
C THR A 101 12.89 -13.33 -17.29
N HIS A 102 11.62 -13.68 -17.18
CA HIS A 102 10.58 -13.39 -18.17
C HIS A 102 10.14 -11.91 -18.14
N MET A 103 11.02 -10.94 -17.87
CA MET A 103 10.64 -9.53 -17.93
C MET A 103 10.29 -9.11 -19.36
N ALA A 104 9.34 -8.19 -19.51
CA ALA A 104 8.94 -7.67 -20.82
C ALA A 104 10.04 -6.82 -21.51
N TYR A 105 10.91 -6.19 -20.72
CA TYR A 105 11.96 -5.29 -21.18
C TYR A 105 13.31 -5.69 -20.58
N PRO A 106 14.43 -5.41 -21.29
CA PRO A 106 15.76 -5.60 -20.72
C PRO A 106 16.01 -4.61 -19.57
N ILE A 107 16.87 -4.99 -18.63
CA ILE A 107 17.05 -4.28 -17.36
C ILE A 107 17.56 -2.83 -17.51
N ASP A 108 18.21 -2.51 -18.63
CA ASP A 108 18.75 -1.19 -18.94
C ASP A 108 17.71 -0.24 -19.58
N GLU A 109 16.53 -0.75 -19.91
CA GLU A 109 15.36 -0.01 -20.39
C GLU A 109 14.29 0.19 -19.31
N LEU A 110 14.36 -0.53 -18.18
CA LEU A 110 13.38 -0.41 -17.10
C LEU A 110 13.40 1.00 -16.49
N VAL A 111 12.21 1.59 -16.36
CA VAL A 111 12.01 2.94 -15.80
C VAL A 111 11.23 2.90 -14.48
N GLY A 112 11.55 3.85 -13.60
CA GLY A 112 10.96 3.90 -12.27
C GLY A 112 11.27 5.18 -11.51
N SER A 113 11.03 5.14 -10.20
CA SER A 113 11.34 6.24 -9.31
C SER A 113 12.85 6.43 -9.14
N TYR A 114 13.21 7.58 -8.56
CA TYR A 114 14.59 7.90 -8.19
C TYR A 114 15.22 6.88 -7.21
N ALA A 115 14.41 6.03 -6.56
CA ALA A 115 14.85 5.00 -5.63
C ALA A 115 14.85 3.59 -6.25
N GLY A 116 14.58 3.47 -7.55
CA GLY A 116 14.56 2.19 -8.26
C GLY A 116 13.28 1.37 -8.09
N ALA A 117 12.18 1.99 -7.64
CA ALA A 117 10.86 1.36 -7.61
C ALA A 117 10.23 1.40 -9.02
N MET A 118 9.66 0.29 -9.47
CA MET A 118 9.36 0.02 -10.87
C MET A 118 7.86 -0.11 -11.14
N GLY A 119 7.44 0.34 -12.33
CA GLY A 119 6.09 0.14 -12.83
C GLY A 119 4.99 0.81 -12.00
N TRP A 120 3.75 0.42 -12.27
CA TRP A 120 2.56 1.04 -11.68
C TRP A 120 2.39 0.72 -10.18
N GLY A 121 2.90 -0.43 -9.74
CA GLY A 121 2.92 -0.83 -8.34
C GLY A 121 4.14 -0.32 -7.56
N GLN A 122 5.10 0.35 -8.20
CA GLN A 122 6.35 0.81 -7.57
C GLN A 122 7.07 -0.30 -6.79
N PHE A 123 7.24 -1.47 -7.42
CA PHE A 123 8.00 -2.57 -6.84
C PHE A 123 9.50 -2.33 -6.96
N ILE A 124 10.22 -2.46 -5.86
CA ILE A 124 11.68 -2.61 -5.91
C ILE A 124 12.06 -3.97 -6.54
N PRO A 125 13.29 -4.16 -7.07
CA PRO A 125 13.69 -5.41 -7.71
C PRO A 125 13.43 -6.68 -6.89
N THR A 126 13.66 -6.65 -5.58
CA THR A 126 13.34 -7.79 -4.70
C THR A 126 11.83 -8.05 -4.60
N SER A 127 10.99 -7.02 -4.63
CA SER A 127 9.54 -7.20 -4.72
C SER A 127 9.12 -7.79 -6.07
N VAL A 128 9.72 -7.37 -7.18
CA VAL A 128 9.43 -7.95 -8.50
C VAL A 128 9.76 -9.43 -8.51
N ALA A 129 10.97 -9.80 -8.08
CA ALA A 129 11.43 -11.19 -8.07
C ALA A 129 10.52 -12.14 -7.28
N ASN A 130 9.94 -11.65 -6.17
CA ASN A 130 9.13 -12.49 -5.28
C ASN A 130 7.63 -12.45 -5.60
N PHE A 131 7.13 -11.29 -6.07
CA PHE A 131 5.70 -11.02 -6.07
C PHE A 131 5.12 -10.64 -7.42
N ALA A 132 5.94 -10.28 -8.41
CA ALA A 132 5.41 -10.01 -9.74
C ALA A 132 4.90 -11.31 -10.40
N ARG A 133 3.86 -11.19 -11.22
CA ARG A 133 3.20 -12.31 -11.91
C ARG A 133 2.93 -11.94 -13.36
N ASP A 134 3.20 -12.90 -14.23
CA ASP A 134 2.64 -12.97 -15.58
C ASP A 134 1.19 -13.46 -15.41
N TYR A 135 0.26 -12.51 -15.39
CA TYR A 135 -1.14 -12.75 -15.05
C TYR A 135 -2.05 -12.85 -16.27
N ASP A 136 -1.60 -12.38 -17.44
CA ASP A 136 -2.27 -12.68 -18.71
C ASP A 136 -1.76 -13.95 -19.41
N GLY A 137 -0.63 -14.50 -18.96
CA GLY A 137 -0.08 -15.78 -19.41
C GLY A 137 0.66 -15.66 -20.74
N ASP A 138 1.12 -14.47 -21.12
CA ASP A 138 1.85 -14.25 -22.38
C ASP A 138 3.33 -14.69 -22.33
N GLY A 139 3.76 -15.18 -21.17
CA GLY A 139 5.12 -15.62 -20.89
C GLY A 139 6.04 -14.49 -20.45
N ARG A 140 5.52 -13.28 -20.19
CA ARG A 140 6.29 -12.11 -19.74
C ARG A 140 5.63 -11.41 -18.56
N ILE A 141 6.44 -10.64 -17.84
CA ILE A 141 6.00 -9.75 -16.76
C ILE A 141 6.21 -8.31 -17.22
N ASP A 142 5.13 -7.60 -17.51
CA ASP A 142 5.09 -6.19 -17.87
C ASP A 142 4.36 -5.33 -16.82
N LEU A 143 5.14 -4.71 -15.92
CA LEU A 143 4.63 -3.83 -14.87
C LEU A 143 4.32 -2.39 -15.34
N TRP A 144 4.38 -2.12 -16.65
CA TRP A 144 4.15 -0.79 -17.24
C TRP A 144 2.97 -0.76 -18.20
N ASN A 145 2.80 -1.80 -19.02
CA ASN A 145 1.76 -1.82 -20.06
C ASN A 145 0.81 -3.04 -20.01
N SER A 146 1.08 -4.06 -19.18
CA SER A 146 0.10 -5.12 -18.89
C SER A 146 -0.69 -4.79 -17.63
N LEU A 147 -1.93 -4.32 -17.80
CA LEU A 147 -2.86 -4.16 -16.67
C LEU A 147 -3.09 -5.48 -15.91
N PRO A 148 -3.22 -6.64 -16.58
CA PRO A 148 -3.22 -7.93 -15.90
C PRO A 148 -2.03 -8.10 -14.96
N ASP A 149 -0.80 -7.94 -15.42
CA ASP A 149 0.39 -8.16 -14.59
C ASP A 149 0.48 -7.16 -13.44
N ILE A 150 0.14 -5.90 -13.70
CA ILE A 150 0.11 -4.86 -12.66
C ILE A 150 -0.87 -5.23 -11.55
N ILE A 151 -2.12 -5.56 -11.91
CA ILE A 151 -3.19 -5.89 -10.96
C ILE A 151 -2.88 -7.21 -10.24
N GLY A 152 -2.48 -8.24 -10.98
CA GLY A 152 -2.13 -9.55 -10.44
C GLY A 152 -0.93 -9.49 -9.50
N SER A 153 0.09 -8.71 -9.84
CA SER A 153 1.28 -8.52 -8.99
C SER A 153 0.96 -7.81 -7.68
N VAL A 154 0.15 -6.74 -7.72
CA VAL A 154 -0.31 -6.05 -6.51
C VAL A 154 -1.16 -6.99 -5.64
N ALA A 155 -2.12 -7.70 -6.24
CA ALA A 155 -2.96 -8.66 -5.51
C ALA A 155 -2.13 -9.78 -4.86
N ASN A 156 -1.21 -10.39 -5.62
CA ASN A 156 -0.31 -11.43 -5.13
C ASN A 156 0.61 -10.93 -4.00
N TYR A 157 1.08 -9.69 -4.06
CA TYR A 157 1.84 -9.09 -2.95
C TYR A 157 1.05 -9.13 -1.65
N PHE A 158 -0.20 -8.68 -1.66
CA PHE A 158 -1.05 -8.67 -0.47
C PHE A 158 -1.36 -10.09 0.02
N ALA A 159 -1.65 -11.01 -0.88
CA ALA A 159 -1.88 -12.42 -0.54
C ALA A 159 -0.67 -13.05 0.16
N VAL A 160 0.53 -12.89 -0.40
CA VAL A 160 1.77 -13.46 0.17
C VAL A 160 2.13 -12.81 1.51
N HIS A 161 1.81 -11.53 1.70
CA HIS A 161 1.98 -10.85 2.99
C HIS A 161 0.89 -11.17 4.01
N GLY A 162 -0.03 -12.08 3.68
CA GLY A 162 -1.00 -12.65 4.60
C GLY A 162 -2.28 -11.83 4.75
N TRP A 163 -2.69 -11.08 3.72
CA TRP A 163 -4.00 -10.43 3.71
C TRP A 163 -5.11 -11.44 4.04
N LYS A 164 -6.02 -11.06 4.96
CA LYS A 164 -7.17 -11.87 5.37
C LYS A 164 -8.42 -11.36 4.66
N ALA A 165 -8.95 -12.15 3.73
CA ALA A 165 -10.21 -11.83 3.04
C ALA A 165 -11.34 -11.55 4.04
N GLY A 166 -12.07 -10.45 3.87
CA GLY A 166 -13.16 -10.03 4.75
C GLY A 166 -12.74 -9.53 6.15
N GLY A 167 -11.44 -9.54 6.47
CA GLY A 167 -10.93 -9.05 7.75
C GLY A 167 -10.97 -7.52 7.84
N PRO A 168 -11.17 -6.95 9.04
CA PRO A 168 -11.19 -5.50 9.22
C PRO A 168 -9.80 -4.90 8.95
N VAL A 169 -9.78 -3.65 8.49
CA VAL A 169 -8.52 -2.90 8.24
C VAL A 169 -8.29 -1.92 9.37
N ALA A 170 -9.17 -0.94 9.54
CA ALA A 170 -9.16 -0.02 10.66
C ALA A 170 -10.58 0.48 10.97
N VAL A 171 -10.81 0.92 12.21
CA VAL A 171 -12.03 1.57 12.65
C VAL A 171 -11.68 2.72 13.59
N MET A 172 -12.42 3.83 13.52
CA MET A 172 -12.25 4.90 14.51
C MET A 172 -12.59 4.39 15.90
N ALA A 173 -11.92 4.92 16.92
CA ALA A 173 -12.17 4.66 18.32
C ALA A 173 -12.67 5.92 19.02
N SER A 174 -13.71 5.79 19.84
CA SER A 174 -14.01 6.79 20.86
C SER A 174 -13.14 6.53 22.09
N THR A 175 -12.50 7.57 22.58
CA THR A 175 -11.59 7.50 23.73
C THR A 175 -12.26 8.06 24.98
N ALA A 176 -12.34 7.24 26.03
CA ALA A 176 -12.88 7.63 27.33
C ALA A 176 -11.98 8.68 28.00
N ALA A 177 -12.57 9.53 28.85
CA ALA A 177 -11.82 10.59 29.55
C ALA A 177 -10.76 10.03 30.52
N ASP A 178 -11.00 8.84 31.05
CA ASP A 178 -10.13 8.07 31.94
C ASP A 178 -9.42 6.90 31.22
N ALA A 179 -9.36 6.95 29.88
CA ALA A 179 -8.70 5.92 29.10
C ALA A 179 -7.24 5.73 29.53
N ARG A 180 -6.83 4.46 29.65
CA ARG A 180 -5.44 4.11 29.96
C ARG A 180 -4.56 4.55 28.80
N GLU A 181 -3.53 5.34 29.10
CA GLU A 181 -2.55 5.71 28.09
C GLU A 181 -1.75 4.48 27.62
N ILE A 182 -1.81 4.25 26.30
CA ILE A 182 -1.01 3.23 25.59
C ILE A 182 -0.29 3.87 24.41
N SER A 183 0.93 3.39 24.16
CA SER A 183 1.78 3.79 23.03
C SER A 183 2.40 2.53 22.43
N PRO A 184 1.73 1.88 21.46
CA PRO A 184 2.26 0.67 20.83
C PRO A 184 3.59 0.94 20.11
N ASP A 185 4.53 -0.01 20.16
CA ASP A 185 5.84 0.09 19.51
C ASP A 185 5.77 0.09 17.98
N GLY A 186 4.65 -0.37 17.42
CA GLY A 186 4.43 -0.47 15.98
C GLY A 186 2.99 -0.78 15.59
N LEU A 187 2.81 -1.14 14.32
CA LEU A 187 1.50 -1.41 13.71
C LEU A 187 1.05 -2.87 13.80
N GLU A 188 1.88 -3.75 14.35
CA GLU A 188 1.49 -5.14 14.54
C GLU A 188 0.37 -5.21 15.60
N PRO A 189 -0.78 -5.82 15.30
CA PRO A 189 -1.87 -5.93 16.25
C PRO A 189 -1.53 -6.95 17.34
N VAL A 190 -1.59 -6.51 18.60
CA VAL A 190 -1.15 -7.32 19.76
C VAL A 190 -2.17 -7.35 20.91
N TYR A 191 -3.24 -6.57 20.82
CA TYR A 191 -4.26 -6.46 21.86
C TYR A 191 -5.61 -6.93 21.33
N PRO A 192 -6.30 -7.87 21.99
CA PRO A 192 -7.70 -8.14 21.71
C PRO A 192 -8.54 -6.86 21.81
N VAL A 193 -9.55 -6.71 20.94
CA VAL A 193 -10.45 -5.55 20.96
C VAL A 193 -11.11 -5.36 22.33
N GLU A 194 -11.51 -6.44 23.01
CA GLU A 194 -12.08 -6.36 24.37
C GLU A 194 -11.12 -5.71 25.38
N GLN A 195 -9.82 -5.91 25.20
CA GLN A 195 -8.79 -5.32 26.06
C GLN A 195 -8.61 -3.83 25.76
N LEU A 196 -8.64 -3.44 24.48
CA LEU A 196 -8.61 -2.03 24.07
C LEU A 196 -9.85 -1.28 24.59
N GLN A 197 -11.02 -1.91 24.53
CA GLN A 197 -12.26 -1.38 25.09
C GLN A 197 -12.18 -1.22 26.61
N ALA A 198 -11.65 -2.23 27.32
CA ALA A 198 -11.43 -2.15 28.77
C ALA A 198 -10.42 -1.06 29.17
N TRP A 199 -9.54 -0.66 28.24
CA TRP A 199 -8.63 0.48 28.40
C TRP A 199 -9.22 1.82 27.98
N GLY A 200 -10.49 1.87 27.58
CA GLY A 200 -11.21 3.09 27.24
C GLY A 200 -11.21 3.44 25.76
N TYR A 201 -10.80 2.53 24.87
CA TYR A 201 -10.84 2.72 23.41
C TYR A 201 -11.95 1.87 22.78
N ALA A 202 -13.14 2.45 22.62
CA ALA A 202 -14.28 1.73 22.06
C ALA A 202 -14.38 1.92 20.53
N PRO A 203 -14.48 0.83 19.73
CA PRO A 203 -14.60 0.95 18.28
C PRO A 203 -15.95 1.57 17.88
N ALA A 204 -15.93 2.46 16.89
CA ALA A 204 -17.11 3.14 16.36
C ALA A 204 -18.02 2.23 15.51
N ALA A 205 -17.54 1.04 15.15
CA ALA A 205 -18.31 0.00 14.48
C ALA A 205 -18.08 -1.36 15.18
N PRO A 206 -19.04 -2.31 15.10
CA PRO A 206 -18.87 -3.63 15.68
C PRO A 206 -17.64 -4.35 15.10
N VAL A 207 -16.80 -4.86 15.99
CA VAL A 207 -15.66 -5.73 15.66
C VAL A 207 -15.69 -6.91 16.64
N ASP A 208 -15.24 -8.08 16.20
CA ASP A 208 -15.09 -9.25 17.07
C ASP A 208 -14.21 -8.88 18.28
N PRO A 209 -14.69 -9.07 19.54
CA PRO A 209 -13.92 -8.74 20.73
C PRO A 209 -12.58 -9.47 20.84
N THR A 210 -12.43 -10.62 20.19
CA THR A 210 -11.22 -11.44 20.17
C THR A 210 -10.26 -11.09 19.03
N GLU A 211 -10.68 -10.25 18.07
CA GLU A 211 -9.80 -9.78 17.00
C GLU A 211 -8.63 -9.00 17.60
N LEU A 212 -7.43 -9.22 17.08
CA LEU A 212 -6.26 -8.48 17.52
C LEU A 212 -6.22 -7.13 16.79
N GLY A 213 -6.12 -6.06 17.57
CA GLY A 213 -5.87 -4.71 17.10
C GLY A 213 -4.68 -4.06 17.81
N THR A 214 -4.40 -2.84 17.37
CA THR A 214 -3.51 -1.89 18.06
C THR A 214 -4.08 -0.48 17.95
N LEU A 215 -3.58 0.46 18.75
CA LEU A 215 -4.02 1.85 18.73
C LEU A 215 -3.11 2.69 17.82
N LEU A 216 -3.71 3.41 16.90
CA LEU A 216 -3.06 4.43 16.09
C LEU A 216 -3.68 5.80 16.41
N LYS A 217 -2.85 6.75 16.86
CA LYS A 217 -3.24 8.14 17.08
C LYS A 217 -2.75 9.00 15.92
N LEU A 218 -3.63 9.83 15.36
CA LEU A 218 -3.33 10.72 14.24
C LEU A 218 -3.70 12.16 14.60
N ASP A 219 -2.86 13.13 14.23
CA ASP A 219 -3.18 14.56 14.34
C ASP A 219 -4.00 15.00 13.10
N GLY A 220 -5.32 14.80 13.19
CA GLY A 220 -6.30 15.10 12.15
C GLY A 220 -6.68 16.58 12.05
N SER A 221 -7.50 16.92 11.07
CA SER A 221 -7.91 18.32 10.83
C SER A 221 -8.80 18.89 11.93
N GLU A 222 -9.54 18.03 12.63
CA GLU A 222 -10.45 18.40 13.73
C GLU A 222 -9.87 18.10 15.12
N GLY A 223 -8.58 17.73 15.18
CA GLY A 223 -7.90 17.31 16.41
C GLY A 223 -7.41 15.87 16.33
N GLN A 224 -7.13 15.29 17.49
CA GLN A 224 -6.64 13.91 17.57
C GLN A 224 -7.71 12.92 17.10
N GLU A 225 -7.34 12.04 16.17
CA GLU A 225 -8.13 10.89 15.74
C GLU A 225 -7.50 9.61 16.31
N ASP A 226 -8.26 8.86 17.09
CA ASP A 226 -7.84 7.56 17.60
C ASP A 226 -8.47 6.47 16.73
N TRP A 227 -7.66 5.51 16.28
CA TRP A 227 -8.06 4.42 15.41
C TRP A 227 -7.62 3.09 16.01
N LEU A 228 -8.51 2.09 15.99
CA LEU A 228 -8.09 0.70 16.14
C LEU A 228 -7.73 0.17 14.75
N THR A 229 -6.49 -0.30 14.59
CA THR A 229 -5.99 -0.88 13.35
C THR A 229 -5.73 -2.38 13.54
N PHE A 230 -5.95 -3.15 12.48
CA PHE A 230 -5.96 -4.62 12.54
C PHE A 230 -4.92 -5.24 11.61
N HIS A 231 -4.92 -6.56 11.53
CA HIS A 231 -3.99 -7.34 10.70
C HIS A 231 -3.88 -6.82 9.26
N ASN A 232 -5.01 -6.55 8.59
CA ASN A 232 -4.97 -6.07 7.21
C ASN A 232 -4.36 -4.67 7.07
N PHE A 233 -4.48 -3.79 8.07
CA PHE A 233 -3.76 -2.51 8.08
C PHE A 233 -2.25 -2.71 8.22
N TYR A 234 -1.83 -3.66 9.06
CA TYR A 234 -0.44 -4.07 9.15
C TYR A 234 0.08 -4.62 7.82
N VAL A 235 -0.73 -5.42 7.10
CA VAL A 235 -0.37 -5.90 5.74
C VAL A 235 -0.16 -4.75 4.77
N ILE A 236 -1.02 -3.71 4.76
CA ILE A 236 -0.79 -2.51 3.93
C ILE A 236 0.55 -1.84 4.27
N SER A 237 0.91 -1.78 5.56
CA SER A 237 2.19 -1.20 6.00
C SER A 237 3.43 -1.97 5.54
N ARG A 238 3.26 -3.21 5.05
CA ARG A 238 4.36 -3.97 4.44
C ARG A 238 4.76 -3.39 3.10
N TYR A 239 3.78 -2.86 2.35
CA TYR A 239 3.99 -2.21 1.06
C TYR A 239 4.84 -0.94 1.20
N ASN A 240 4.51 -0.10 2.19
CA ASN A 240 5.31 1.04 2.61
C ASN A 240 5.20 1.20 4.12
N ARG A 241 6.35 1.20 4.82
CA ARG A 241 6.46 1.22 6.30
C ARG A 241 6.11 2.58 6.89
N SER A 242 4.89 3.05 6.68
CA SER A 242 4.38 4.31 7.19
C SER A 242 2.90 4.18 7.60
N PRO A 243 2.53 4.51 8.85
CA PRO A 243 1.13 4.50 9.27
C PRO A 243 0.27 5.48 8.48
N LEU A 244 0.82 6.64 8.11
CA LEU A 244 0.10 7.65 7.33
C LEU A 244 -0.19 7.15 5.91
N TYR A 245 0.77 6.43 5.31
CA TYR A 245 0.57 5.79 4.02
C TYR A 245 -0.54 4.74 4.10
N SER A 246 -0.48 3.86 5.10
CA SER A 246 -1.48 2.80 5.27
C SER A 246 -2.88 3.35 5.48
N MET A 247 -3.00 4.42 6.27
CA MET A 247 -4.28 5.13 6.47
C MET A 247 -4.75 5.80 5.18
N ALA A 248 -3.86 6.41 4.39
CA ALA A 248 -4.21 7.01 3.12
C ALA A 248 -4.73 5.99 2.10
N VAL A 249 -4.07 4.83 1.99
CA VAL A 249 -4.54 3.72 1.15
C VAL A 249 -5.91 3.22 1.61
N PHE A 250 -6.07 2.97 2.91
CA PHE A 250 -7.33 2.47 3.47
C PHE A 250 -8.51 3.44 3.23
N GLN A 251 -8.33 4.72 3.53
CA GLN A 251 -9.39 5.71 3.34
C GLN A 251 -9.70 5.92 1.84
N LEU A 252 -8.69 5.98 0.96
CA LEU A 252 -8.92 6.05 -0.48
C LEU A 252 -9.67 4.83 -1.01
N ALA A 253 -9.31 3.62 -0.58
CA ALA A 253 -10.01 2.39 -0.94
C ALA A 253 -11.49 2.46 -0.52
N SER A 254 -11.76 2.95 0.69
CA SER A 254 -13.13 3.12 1.21
C SER A 254 -13.95 4.11 0.37
N GLU A 255 -13.36 5.25 -0.02
CA GLU A 255 -14.02 6.23 -0.89
C GLU A 255 -14.30 5.67 -2.30
N ILE A 256 -13.35 4.91 -2.86
CA ILE A 256 -13.51 4.24 -4.16
C ILE A 256 -14.64 3.21 -4.08
N ALA A 257 -14.66 2.35 -3.06
CA ALA A 257 -15.71 1.34 -2.88
C ALA A 257 -17.11 1.99 -2.81
N ALA A 258 -17.25 3.06 -2.02
CA ALA A 258 -18.50 3.80 -1.92
C ALA A 258 -18.92 4.44 -3.26
N GLY A 259 -17.97 5.04 -3.99
CA GLY A 259 -18.21 5.61 -5.31
C GLY A 259 -18.59 4.57 -6.37
N VAL A 260 -17.95 3.40 -6.34
CA VAL A 260 -18.27 2.27 -7.22
C VAL A 260 -19.68 1.73 -6.94
N ALA A 261 -20.09 1.63 -5.67
CA ALA A 261 -21.42 1.13 -5.28
C ALA A 261 -22.57 2.11 -5.58
N SER A 262 -22.31 3.42 -5.47
CA SER A 262 -23.33 4.47 -5.67
C SER A 262 -23.64 4.78 -7.13
N GLY A 263 -22.71 4.54 -8.06
CA GLY A 263 -22.98 4.62 -9.49
C GLY A 263 -23.64 3.33 -9.97
N LYS A 264 -24.96 3.37 -10.21
CA LYS A 264 -25.60 2.36 -11.08
C LYS A 264 -24.87 2.31 -12.43
N PRO A 265 -24.79 1.12 -13.07
CA PRO A 265 -24.08 0.94 -14.34
C PRO A 265 -24.52 1.93 -15.41
#